data_AF-A0A813APB7-F1
#
_entry.id   AF-A0A813APB7-F1
#
_cell.length_a   1.000
_cell.length_b   1.000
_cell.length_c   1.000
_cell.angle_alpha   90.00
_cell.angle_beta   90.00
_cell.angle_gamma   90.00
#
_symmetry.space_group_name_H-M   'P 1'
#
loop_
_entity.id
_entity.type
_entity.pdbx_description
1 polymer ?
#
loop_
_entity_poly.entity_id
_entity_poly.type
_entity_poly.pdbx_seq_one_letter_code
_entity_poly.pdbx_strand_id
1 'polypeptide(L)'
;MLKAHPSTWTSTMFQGIQQHTVKGSSYTSRILLYVLPHNLYKGKKNRLWDLVMDTVTRDMEQLFHRGVQVDGATFYPVLIAAKGDSPALIKLFKLGRSFTRWEGKAGVCPYCLAGQPGIPWEDLTKTAAWRSTRYTTRPWSRQHPPSIASVPFSDVPERCIRPDLMHMVKLGIGRHFLASAIVCLGEWSIFDDGNKILSVEGLLDTVHQDFEYCCKHELKQTANLKQFTKDLLHWPRRSSYPWGGWKASDTMILLRWLLKLVTTGPVLRDASGRTGVSLQAHFAADATKQLVCCALQDGASALLRMFQILYKTDVWLDREAATAVADAIDLFANVYCCLAGIFHREVKQSRFHMEPTLHHFAHVSERMREVLATGANKVLSPACFLCEQSEDFVGRISRLARRCAARTCGQRTLQRYLIKVCLEWERA
;
A
#
# COMPACT_ATOMS: atom_id res chain seq x y z
N MET A 1 -6.03 25.34 -1.25
CA MET A 1 -5.01 25.40 -0.19
C MET A 1 -5.67 25.06 1.14
N LEU A 2 -5.23 23.99 1.78
CA LEU A 2 -5.78 23.50 3.06
C LEU A 2 -5.35 24.46 4.18
N LYS A 3 -6.30 24.75 5.09
CA LYS A 3 -6.13 25.62 6.26
C LYS A 3 -5.00 25.09 7.15
N ALA A 4 -4.34 26.03 7.83
CA ALA A 4 -3.26 25.85 8.79
C ALA A 4 -3.32 24.52 9.56
N HIS A 5 -2.24 23.76 9.47
CA HIS A 5 -2.01 22.54 10.23
C HIS A 5 -2.21 22.78 11.74
N PRO A 6 -2.65 21.77 12.51
CA PRO A 6 -2.51 21.80 13.96
C PRO A 6 -1.03 22.06 14.32
N SER A 7 -0.78 23.07 15.14
CA SER A 7 0.54 23.65 15.44
C SER A 7 1.47 22.76 16.31
N THR A 8 1.30 21.45 16.31
CA THR A 8 2.03 20.52 17.21
C THR A 8 2.93 19.49 16.48
N TRP A 9 3.05 19.56 15.16
CA TRP A 9 3.77 18.54 14.37
C TRP A 9 5.06 19.10 13.76
N THR A 10 6.21 18.63 14.22
CA THR A 10 7.51 19.00 13.62
C THR A 10 7.98 17.92 12.64
N SER A 11 8.51 18.34 11.48
CA SER A 11 9.12 17.45 10.49
C SER A 11 10.20 16.54 11.09
N THR A 12 10.86 16.99 12.15
CA THR A 12 11.89 16.28 12.93
C THR A 12 11.39 14.98 13.56
N MET A 13 10.12 14.90 14.00
CA MET A 13 9.56 13.67 14.60
C MET A 13 9.44 12.52 13.59
N PHE A 14 9.30 12.83 12.29
CA PHE A 14 9.03 11.84 11.26
C PHE A 14 10.30 11.29 10.56
N GLN A 15 11.48 11.78 10.93
CA GLN A 15 12.75 11.40 10.30
C GLN A 15 13.45 10.18 10.96
N GLY A 16 12.94 9.70 12.10
CA GLY A 16 13.51 8.54 12.80
C GLY A 16 13.36 7.21 12.04
N ILE A 17 14.19 6.22 12.43
CA ILE A 17 14.12 4.85 11.88
C ILE A 17 12.72 4.27 12.12
N GLN A 18 12.14 3.74 11.04
CA GLN A 18 10.91 2.97 11.13
C GLN A 18 11.22 1.58 11.69
N GLN A 19 10.85 1.34 12.95
CA GLN A 19 10.83 0.01 13.54
C GLN A 19 9.46 -0.61 13.25
N HIS A 20 9.41 -1.89 12.85
CA HIS A 20 8.17 -2.62 12.65
C HIS A 20 7.92 -3.59 13.82
N THR A 21 6.67 -3.69 14.28
CA THR A 21 6.24 -4.65 15.32
C THR A 21 6.24 -6.10 14.86
N VAL A 22 6.45 -6.33 13.57
CA VAL A 22 6.57 -7.64 12.97
C VAL A 22 7.87 -8.32 13.43
N LYS A 23 7.79 -9.12 14.50
CA LYS A 23 8.90 -9.93 15.02
C LYS A 23 8.60 -11.42 14.80
N GLY A 24 9.66 -12.24 14.78
CA GLY A 24 9.54 -13.69 14.66
C GLY A 24 9.54 -14.20 13.21
N SER A 25 9.49 -15.53 13.09
CA SER A 25 9.51 -16.23 11.80
C SER A 25 8.11 -16.25 11.19
N SER A 26 8.00 -16.00 9.89
CA SER A 26 6.71 -16.17 9.20
C SER A 26 6.24 -17.63 9.19
N TYR A 27 7.15 -18.59 9.44
CA TYR A 27 6.80 -20.01 9.64
C TYR A 27 6.00 -20.30 10.92
N THR A 28 6.16 -19.47 11.97
CA THR A 28 5.45 -19.68 13.25
C THR A 28 4.20 -18.84 13.38
N SER A 29 3.96 -17.91 12.45
CA SER A 29 2.81 -16.99 12.47
C SER A 29 1.83 -17.18 11.30
N ARG A 30 2.13 -18.08 10.35
CA ARG A 30 1.29 -18.39 9.18
C ARG A 30 1.17 -19.88 8.99
N ILE A 31 -0.02 -20.33 8.60
CA ILE A 31 -0.31 -21.74 8.35
C ILE A 31 -0.54 -21.93 6.85
N LEU A 32 0.24 -22.82 6.24
CA LEU A 32 0.06 -23.20 4.84
C LEU A 32 -1.08 -24.23 4.72
N LEU A 33 -2.19 -23.84 4.09
CA LEU A 33 -3.34 -24.73 3.90
C LEU A 33 -3.19 -25.62 2.66
N TYR A 34 -2.71 -25.07 1.55
CA TYR A 34 -2.55 -25.80 0.29
C TYR A 34 -1.42 -25.23 -0.56
N VAL A 35 -0.87 -26.06 -1.45
CA VAL A 35 0.10 -25.67 -2.47
C VAL A 35 -0.44 -26.09 -3.82
N LEU A 36 -0.85 -25.10 -4.61
CA LEU A 36 -1.41 -25.34 -5.93
C LEU A 36 -0.45 -24.80 -7.02
N PRO A 37 0.17 -25.67 -7.83
CA PRO A 37 0.96 -25.23 -8.97
C PRO A 37 0.14 -24.41 -9.98
N HIS A 38 0.72 -23.30 -10.46
CA HIS A 38 0.03 -22.33 -11.31
C HIS A 38 -0.57 -22.94 -12.59
N ASN A 39 0.13 -23.90 -13.20
CA ASN A 39 -0.33 -24.61 -14.39
C ASN A 39 -1.63 -25.42 -14.18
N LEU A 40 -1.98 -25.75 -12.93
CA LEU A 40 -3.19 -26.51 -12.62
C LEU A 40 -4.45 -25.63 -12.54
N TYR A 41 -4.31 -24.31 -12.40
CA TYR A 41 -5.44 -23.38 -12.34
C TYR A 41 -5.34 -22.20 -13.31
N LYS A 42 -4.39 -22.21 -14.23
CA LYS A 42 -4.25 -21.16 -15.26
C LYS A 42 -5.34 -21.28 -16.33
N GLY A 43 -5.89 -20.14 -16.75
CA GLY A 43 -6.82 -20.04 -17.89
C GLY A 43 -8.13 -20.81 -17.65
N LYS A 44 -8.51 -21.68 -18.59
CA LYS A 44 -9.76 -22.47 -18.51
C LYS A 44 -9.78 -23.51 -17.37
N LYS A 45 -8.64 -23.76 -16.71
CA LYS A 45 -8.51 -24.73 -15.60
C LYS A 45 -8.90 -24.17 -14.22
N ASN A 46 -9.60 -23.04 -14.16
CA ASN A 46 -10.01 -22.40 -12.90
C ASN A 46 -10.84 -23.31 -11.97
N ARG A 47 -11.49 -24.36 -12.49
CA ARG A 47 -12.28 -25.31 -11.69
C ARG A 47 -11.52 -25.90 -10.50
N LEU A 48 -10.22 -26.17 -10.64
CA LEU A 48 -9.44 -26.73 -9.54
C LEU A 48 -9.21 -25.71 -8.43
N TRP A 49 -9.04 -24.43 -8.78
CA TRP A 49 -8.99 -23.37 -7.78
C TRP A 49 -10.31 -23.29 -7.01
N ASP A 50 -11.44 -23.29 -7.73
CA ASP A 50 -12.76 -23.23 -7.12
C ASP A 50 -12.97 -24.42 -6.18
N LEU A 51 -12.65 -25.64 -6.60
CA LEU A 51 -12.74 -26.84 -5.77
C LEU A 51 -11.92 -26.73 -4.47
N VAL A 52 -10.69 -26.23 -4.55
CA VAL A 52 -9.83 -26.06 -3.36
C VAL A 52 -10.42 -24.99 -2.43
N MET A 53 -10.89 -23.87 -2.96
CA MET A 53 -11.51 -22.81 -2.16
C MET A 53 -12.81 -23.28 -1.52
N ASP A 54 -13.64 -24.02 -2.24
CA ASP A 54 -14.91 -24.58 -1.75
C ASP A 54 -14.66 -25.58 -0.61
N THR A 55 -13.57 -26.35 -0.69
CA THR A 55 -13.18 -27.26 0.40
C THR A 55 -12.76 -26.47 1.63
N VAL A 56 -11.83 -25.53 1.47
CA VAL A 56 -11.30 -24.71 2.58
C VAL A 56 -12.40 -23.91 3.27
N THR A 57 -13.31 -23.33 2.52
CA THR A 57 -14.40 -22.50 3.06
C THR A 57 -15.45 -23.34 3.79
N ARG A 58 -15.74 -24.54 3.30
CA ARG A 58 -16.59 -25.51 4.01
C ARG A 58 -15.98 -25.93 5.34
N ASP A 59 -14.67 -26.18 5.38
CA ASP A 59 -13.98 -26.51 6.63
C ASP A 59 -14.03 -25.33 7.62
N MET A 60 -13.86 -24.09 7.13
CA MET A 60 -14.00 -22.88 7.96
C MET A 60 -15.42 -22.70 8.51
N GLU A 61 -16.44 -22.96 7.70
CA GLU A 61 -17.84 -22.92 8.13
C GLU A 61 -18.12 -23.99 9.20
N GLN A 62 -17.60 -25.20 9.03
CA GLN A 62 -17.70 -26.25 10.04
C GLN A 62 -16.98 -25.87 11.33
N LEU A 63 -15.78 -25.29 11.25
CA LEU A 63 -15.04 -24.81 12.42
C LEU A 63 -15.83 -23.74 13.18
N PHE A 64 -16.54 -22.84 12.49
CA PHE A 64 -17.36 -21.83 13.13
C PHE A 64 -18.55 -22.45 13.90
N HIS A 65 -19.22 -23.45 13.34
CA HIS A 65 -20.42 -24.03 13.95
C HIS A 65 -20.15 -25.16 14.95
N ARG A 66 -19.11 -25.96 14.72
CA ARG A 66 -18.80 -27.17 15.50
C ARG A 66 -17.59 -27.00 16.42
N GLY A 67 -16.70 -26.07 16.08
CA GLY A 67 -15.44 -25.87 16.79
C GLY A 67 -14.48 -27.05 16.64
N VAL A 68 -13.38 -26.97 17.39
CA VAL A 68 -12.35 -28.02 17.52
C VAL A 68 -12.12 -28.31 19.01
N GLN A 69 -12.07 -29.58 19.38
CA GLN A 69 -11.77 -30.00 20.75
C GLN A 69 -10.26 -30.04 20.96
N VAL A 70 -9.77 -29.32 21.97
CA VAL A 70 -8.36 -29.34 22.40
C VAL A 70 -8.37 -29.36 23.93
N ASP A 71 -7.76 -30.39 24.53
CA ASP A 71 -7.62 -30.57 25.98
C ASP A 71 -8.93 -30.39 26.78
N GLY A 72 -10.03 -30.94 26.25
CA GLY A 72 -11.35 -30.88 26.88
C GLY A 72 -12.11 -29.56 26.70
N ALA A 73 -11.54 -28.59 25.99
CA ALA A 73 -12.19 -27.34 25.63
C ALA A 73 -12.51 -27.28 24.13
N THR A 74 -13.65 -26.66 23.78
CA THR A 74 -14.05 -26.43 22.39
C THR A 74 -13.71 -25.02 21.95
N PHE A 75 -12.87 -24.89 20.93
CA PHE A 75 -12.51 -23.62 20.32
C PHE A 75 -13.28 -23.41 19.03
N TYR A 76 -13.85 -22.22 18.84
CA TYR A 76 -14.62 -21.87 17.64
C TYR A 76 -13.89 -20.79 16.85
N PRO A 77 -13.14 -21.16 15.80
CA PRO A 77 -12.50 -20.18 14.92
C PRO A 77 -13.54 -19.27 14.25
N VAL A 78 -13.30 -17.96 14.34
CA VAL A 78 -14.16 -16.94 13.72
C VAL A 78 -13.38 -16.21 12.62
N LEU A 79 -14.04 -16.01 11.47
CA LEU A 79 -13.49 -15.19 10.41
C LEU A 79 -13.49 -13.71 10.85
N ILE A 80 -12.31 -13.07 10.85
CA ILE A 80 -12.18 -11.64 11.18
C ILE A 80 -12.01 -10.79 9.90
N ALA A 81 -11.30 -11.35 8.92
CA ALA A 81 -10.94 -10.68 7.69
C ALA A 81 -10.37 -11.65 6.66
N ALA A 82 -10.55 -11.31 5.38
CA ALA A 82 -9.74 -11.81 4.27
C ALA A 82 -8.82 -10.69 3.78
N LYS A 83 -7.53 -10.98 3.67
CA LYS A 83 -6.50 -10.05 3.18
C LYS A 83 -5.63 -10.74 2.13
N GLY A 84 -5.04 -9.94 1.25
CA GLY A 84 -4.17 -10.40 0.18
C GLY A 84 -3.91 -9.28 -0.81
N ASP A 85 -3.12 -9.57 -1.83
CA ASP A 85 -3.04 -8.69 -2.99
C ASP A 85 -4.40 -8.64 -3.72
N SER A 86 -4.67 -7.52 -4.39
CA SER A 86 -5.95 -7.32 -5.04
C SER A 86 -6.30 -8.42 -6.07
N PRO A 87 -5.36 -8.95 -6.89
CA PRO A 87 -5.65 -10.07 -7.79
C PRO A 87 -6.15 -11.35 -7.07
N ALA A 88 -5.54 -11.74 -5.94
CA ALA A 88 -6.02 -12.90 -5.19
C ALA A 88 -7.40 -12.66 -4.59
N LEU A 89 -7.66 -11.46 -4.06
CA LEU A 89 -8.97 -11.10 -3.51
C LEU A 89 -10.06 -11.08 -4.59
N ILE A 90 -9.77 -10.55 -5.79
CA ILE A 90 -10.69 -10.60 -6.94
C ILE A 90 -11.09 -12.04 -7.25
N LYS A 91 -10.12 -12.95 -7.26
CA LYS A 91 -10.37 -14.36 -7.55
C LYS A 91 -11.14 -15.05 -6.44
N LEU A 92 -10.76 -14.83 -5.18
CA LEU A 92 -11.38 -15.44 -4.00
C LEU A 92 -12.84 -15.05 -3.84
N PHE A 93 -13.15 -13.76 -3.99
CA PHE A 93 -14.51 -13.22 -3.84
C PHE A 93 -15.30 -13.18 -5.15
N LYS A 94 -14.74 -13.67 -6.26
CA LYS A 94 -15.33 -13.60 -7.61
C LYS A 94 -15.85 -12.19 -7.93
N LEU A 95 -15.02 -11.17 -7.65
CA LEU A 95 -15.41 -9.77 -7.70
C LEU A 95 -15.76 -9.36 -9.15
N GLY A 96 -16.99 -8.89 -9.34
CA GLY A 96 -17.47 -8.23 -10.56
C GLY A 96 -17.09 -6.75 -10.66
N ARG A 97 -16.66 -6.14 -9.54
CA ARG A 97 -16.13 -4.77 -9.46
C ARG A 97 -14.70 -4.79 -8.90
N SER A 98 -13.76 -4.17 -9.60
CA SER A 98 -12.34 -4.20 -9.23
C SER A 98 -11.53 -3.13 -9.96
N PHE A 99 -10.35 -2.79 -9.44
CA PHE A 99 -9.44 -1.79 -10.04
C PHE A 99 -9.08 -2.10 -11.50
N THR A 100 -9.10 -3.38 -11.89
CA THR A 100 -8.85 -3.83 -13.28
C THR A 100 -9.99 -3.50 -14.26
N ARG A 101 -11.14 -3.01 -13.79
CA ARG A 101 -12.33 -2.71 -14.60
C ARG A 101 -12.59 -1.20 -14.75
N TRP A 102 -11.54 -0.39 -14.69
CA TRP A 102 -11.62 1.07 -14.69
C TRP A 102 -12.20 1.69 -15.98
N GLU A 103 -12.11 1.01 -17.11
CA GLU A 103 -12.72 1.45 -18.38
C GLU A 103 -14.20 1.02 -18.53
N GLY A 104 -14.73 0.23 -17.58
CA GLY A 104 -16.02 -0.43 -17.71
C GLY A 104 -17.12 0.11 -16.81
N LYS A 105 -18.39 -0.11 -17.20
CA LYS A 105 -19.58 0.25 -16.41
C LYS A 105 -19.76 -0.56 -15.12
N ALA A 106 -18.92 -1.58 -14.89
CA ALA A 106 -19.04 -2.46 -13.72
C ALA A 106 -18.67 -1.74 -12.41
N GLY A 107 -17.74 -0.79 -12.47
CA GLY A 107 -17.17 -0.10 -11.30
C GLY A 107 -15.83 -0.69 -10.85
N VAL A 108 -15.09 0.13 -10.09
CA VAL A 108 -13.68 -0.12 -9.71
C VAL A 108 -13.51 -0.57 -8.26
N CYS A 109 -14.56 -0.48 -7.45
CA CYS A 109 -14.49 -0.70 -6.02
C CYS A 109 -15.34 -1.91 -5.58
N PRO A 110 -14.79 -2.85 -4.79
CA PRO A 110 -15.60 -3.90 -4.18
C PRO A 110 -16.53 -3.36 -3.09
N TYR A 111 -16.17 -2.25 -2.43
CA TYR A 111 -16.87 -1.74 -1.26
C TYR A 111 -18.06 -0.82 -1.58
N CYS A 112 -18.08 -0.21 -2.77
CA CYS A 112 -19.09 0.78 -3.17
C CYS A 112 -19.35 0.73 -4.68
N LEU A 113 -20.14 1.67 -5.20
CA LEU A 113 -20.48 1.77 -6.62
C LEU A 113 -19.55 2.70 -7.43
N ALA A 114 -18.41 3.08 -6.88
CA ALA A 114 -17.46 3.96 -7.56
C ALA A 114 -17.00 3.41 -8.91
N GLY A 115 -16.93 4.29 -9.92
CA GLY A 115 -16.62 3.96 -11.31
C GLY A 115 -17.83 3.49 -12.13
N GLN A 116 -19.03 3.45 -11.54
CA GLN A 116 -20.27 3.29 -12.30
C GLN A 116 -20.76 4.65 -12.85
N PRO A 117 -21.66 4.66 -13.85
CA PRO A 117 -22.23 5.91 -14.38
C PRO A 117 -22.77 6.83 -13.27
N GLY A 118 -22.31 8.08 -13.26
CA GLY A 118 -22.71 9.09 -12.26
C GLY A 118 -22.02 9.00 -10.90
N ILE A 119 -21.10 8.06 -10.70
CA ILE A 119 -20.42 7.83 -9.42
C ILE A 119 -18.90 7.86 -9.64
N PRO A 120 -18.30 9.06 -9.79
CA PRO A 120 -16.87 9.19 -10.04
C PRO A 120 -16.06 8.61 -8.87
N TRP A 121 -15.03 7.82 -9.19
CA TRP A 121 -14.18 7.20 -8.18
C TRP A 121 -13.01 8.10 -7.79
N GLU A 122 -12.66 9.04 -8.68
CA GLU A 122 -11.60 10.04 -8.55
C GLU A 122 -11.96 11.14 -7.54
N ASP A 123 -13.26 11.32 -7.25
CA ASP A 123 -13.72 12.26 -6.25
C ASP A 123 -13.48 11.71 -4.84
N LEU A 124 -12.48 12.25 -4.15
CA LEU A 124 -12.15 11.88 -2.77
C LEU A 124 -12.63 12.90 -1.74
N THR A 125 -13.36 13.95 -2.17
CA THR A 125 -13.90 14.99 -1.27
C THR A 125 -14.89 14.41 -0.28
N LYS A 126 -15.12 15.04 0.87
CA LYS A 126 -16.05 14.51 1.90
C LYS A 126 -17.48 14.26 1.40
N THR A 127 -17.88 14.92 0.32
CA THR A 127 -19.21 14.84 -0.30
C THR A 127 -19.29 13.87 -1.47
N ALA A 128 -18.25 13.07 -1.74
CA ALA A 128 -18.23 12.23 -2.93
C ALA A 128 -19.38 11.22 -2.97
N ALA A 129 -20.00 11.09 -4.15
CA ALA A 129 -21.21 10.30 -4.36
C ALA A 129 -21.07 8.83 -3.94
N TRP A 130 -19.88 8.23 -4.09
CA TRP A 130 -19.67 6.83 -3.77
C TRP A 130 -19.81 6.50 -2.27
N ARG A 131 -19.66 7.46 -1.36
CA ARG A 131 -19.68 7.22 0.09
C ARG A 131 -21.02 6.68 0.58
N SER A 132 -22.12 7.20 0.03
CA SER A 132 -23.49 6.74 0.34
C SER A 132 -23.83 5.39 -0.31
N THR A 133 -23.01 4.94 -1.26
CA THR A 133 -23.22 3.67 -1.99
C THR A 133 -22.46 2.49 -1.39
N ARG A 134 -21.79 2.70 -0.26
CA ARG A 134 -21.01 1.64 0.39
C ARG A 134 -21.90 0.50 0.83
N TYR A 135 -21.55 -0.71 0.41
CA TYR A 135 -22.25 -1.96 0.76
C TYR A 135 -23.74 -2.00 0.39
N THR A 136 -24.21 -1.15 -0.52
CA THR A 136 -25.61 -1.17 -0.98
C THR A 136 -25.90 -2.33 -1.93
N THR A 137 -24.88 -2.79 -2.67
CA THR A 137 -24.96 -3.96 -3.54
C THR A 137 -23.70 -4.82 -3.43
N ARG A 138 -23.91 -6.15 -3.47
CA ARG A 138 -22.82 -7.13 -3.44
C ARG A 138 -21.89 -6.94 -4.65
N PRO A 139 -20.57 -7.05 -4.49
CA PRO A 139 -19.63 -6.95 -5.60
C PRO A 139 -19.51 -8.24 -6.42
N TRP A 140 -20.39 -9.23 -6.24
CA TRP A 140 -20.41 -10.51 -6.96
C TRP A 140 -21.84 -10.90 -7.36
N SER A 141 -21.97 -11.94 -8.19
CA SER A 141 -23.26 -12.44 -8.67
C SER A 141 -24.11 -13.03 -7.53
N ARG A 142 -25.39 -12.64 -7.45
CA ARG A 142 -26.36 -13.26 -6.53
C ARG A 142 -26.67 -14.71 -6.87
N GLN A 143 -26.63 -15.07 -8.16
CA GLN A 143 -26.91 -16.42 -8.64
C GLN A 143 -25.73 -17.37 -8.37
N HIS A 144 -24.52 -16.83 -8.34
CA HIS A 144 -23.28 -17.59 -8.19
C HIS A 144 -22.35 -16.90 -7.18
N PRO A 145 -22.70 -16.89 -5.88
CA PRO A 145 -21.87 -16.28 -4.85
C PRO A 145 -20.51 -17.02 -4.72
N PRO A 146 -19.45 -16.33 -4.26
CA PRO A 146 -18.20 -16.98 -3.92
C PRO A 146 -18.39 -17.85 -2.67
N SER A 147 -17.69 -18.98 -2.59
CA SER A 147 -17.82 -19.90 -1.45
C SER A 147 -17.38 -19.29 -0.13
N ILE A 148 -16.41 -18.36 -0.14
CA ILE A 148 -16.03 -17.62 1.08
C ILE A 148 -17.19 -16.81 1.68
N ALA A 149 -18.23 -16.48 0.91
CA ALA A 149 -19.40 -15.80 1.45
C ALA A 149 -20.30 -16.72 2.31
N SER A 150 -20.10 -18.05 2.30
CA SER A 150 -20.80 -18.96 3.23
C SER A 150 -20.18 -18.95 4.62
N VAL A 151 -18.90 -18.57 4.74
CA VAL A 151 -18.22 -18.51 6.03
C VAL A 151 -18.84 -17.39 6.89
N PRO A 152 -19.38 -17.70 8.09
CA PRO A 152 -20.02 -16.71 8.93
C PRO A 152 -19.09 -15.54 9.30
N PHE A 153 -19.59 -14.32 9.10
CA PHE A 153 -18.87 -13.08 9.41
C PHE A 153 -19.81 -11.96 9.86
N SER A 154 -20.74 -11.55 8.98
CA SER A 154 -21.81 -10.58 9.26
C SER A 154 -22.84 -10.62 8.12
N ASP A 155 -23.97 -9.92 8.29
CA ASP A 155 -24.98 -9.71 7.23
C ASP A 155 -24.43 -8.97 5.99
N VAL A 156 -23.23 -8.40 6.09
CA VAL A 156 -22.50 -7.77 5.00
C VAL A 156 -21.16 -8.51 4.79
N PRO A 157 -21.16 -9.72 4.21
CA PRO A 157 -19.96 -10.57 4.09
C PRO A 157 -18.78 -9.86 3.42
N GLU A 158 -19.01 -8.99 2.43
CA GLU A 158 -17.93 -8.24 1.76
C GLU A 158 -17.15 -7.28 2.68
N ARG A 159 -17.66 -6.96 3.88
CA ARG A 159 -16.90 -6.20 4.89
C ARG A 159 -15.72 -6.98 5.45
N CYS A 160 -15.65 -8.31 5.23
CA CYS A 160 -14.51 -9.12 5.59
C CYS A 160 -13.31 -8.86 4.66
N ILE A 161 -13.52 -8.36 3.43
CA ILE A 161 -12.44 -7.96 2.52
C ILE A 161 -11.70 -6.78 3.14
N ARG A 162 -10.40 -6.95 3.39
CA ARG A 162 -9.57 -5.88 3.97
C ARG A 162 -8.51 -5.39 2.99
N PRO A 163 -8.40 -4.07 2.84
CA PRO A 163 -7.36 -3.48 2.03
C PRO A 163 -5.99 -3.70 2.67
N ASP A 164 -5.01 -4.05 1.84
CA ASP A 164 -3.62 -4.20 2.26
C ASP A 164 -2.81 -2.93 1.96
N LEU A 165 -2.47 -2.19 3.01
CA LEU A 165 -1.69 -0.95 2.90
C LEU A 165 -0.26 -1.17 2.36
N MET A 166 0.31 -2.38 2.45
CA MET A 166 1.60 -2.66 1.81
C MET A 166 1.46 -2.61 0.29
N HIS A 167 0.53 -3.37 -0.29
CA HIS A 167 0.30 -3.36 -1.73
C HIS A 167 -0.28 -2.02 -2.20
N MET A 168 -1.24 -1.45 -1.47
CA MET A 168 -1.89 -0.22 -1.90
C MET A 168 -0.98 1.01 -1.82
N VAL A 169 -0.16 1.11 -0.77
CA VAL A 169 0.67 2.29 -0.51
C VAL A 169 2.12 2.04 -0.89
N LYS A 170 2.79 1.07 -0.24
CA LYS A 170 4.23 0.87 -0.45
C LYS A 170 4.57 0.36 -1.84
N LEU A 171 3.71 -0.46 -2.44
CA LEU A 171 3.85 -0.99 -3.80
C LEU A 171 2.90 -0.35 -4.83
N GLY A 172 2.03 0.56 -4.39
CA GLY A 172 1.01 1.22 -5.22
C GLY A 172 1.22 2.73 -5.26
N ILE A 173 0.28 3.49 -4.69
CA ILE A 173 0.21 4.95 -4.79
C ILE A 173 1.48 5.66 -4.30
N GLY A 174 2.21 5.08 -3.34
CA GLY A 174 3.49 5.63 -2.87
C GLY A 174 4.58 5.58 -3.95
N ARG A 175 4.64 4.51 -4.76
CA ARG A 175 5.59 4.43 -5.89
C ARG A 175 5.26 5.45 -6.98
N HIS A 176 3.99 5.68 -7.26
CA HIS A 176 3.58 6.72 -8.23
C HIS A 176 3.89 8.12 -7.72
N PHE A 177 3.56 8.40 -6.45
CA PHE A 177 3.84 9.68 -5.79
C PHE A 177 5.34 10.00 -5.84
N LEU A 178 6.19 9.08 -5.43
CA LEU A 178 7.63 9.27 -5.38
C LEU A 178 8.28 9.31 -6.76
N ALA A 179 7.87 8.45 -7.70
CA ALA A 179 8.41 8.47 -9.05
C ALA A 179 8.10 9.80 -9.76
N SER A 180 6.88 10.31 -9.56
CA SER A 180 6.47 11.63 -10.05
C SER A 180 7.28 12.76 -9.42
N ALA A 181 7.51 12.69 -8.10
CA ALA A 181 8.34 13.66 -7.38
C ALA A 181 9.79 13.66 -7.86
N ILE A 182 10.40 12.48 -8.03
CA ILE A 182 11.78 12.32 -8.54
C ILE A 182 11.93 12.98 -9.92
N VAL A 183 11.03 12.66 -10.86
CA VAL A 183 11.07 13.22 -12.22
C VAL A 183 10.86 14.73 -12.18
N CYS A 184 9.83 15.18 -11.45
CA CYS A 184 9.49 16.61 -11.35
C CYS A 184 10.64 17.44 -10.76
N LEU A 185 11.18 17.02 -9.61
CA LEU A 185 12.23 17.77 -8.92
C LEU A 185 13.55 17.74 -9.71
N GLY A 186 13.85 16.62 -10.37
CA GLY A 186 15.01 16.55 -11.26
C GLY A 186 14.89 17.52 -12.44
N GLU A 187 13.72 17.64 -13.07
CA GLU A 187 13.51 18.56 -14.21
C GLU A 187 13.54 20.05 -13.82
N TRP A 188 13.46 20.36 -12.53
CA TRP A 188 13.57 21.75 -12.05
C TRP A 188 14.99 22.20 -11.76
N SER A 189 16.00 21.37 -12.09
CA SER A 189 17.43 21.72 -11.96
C SER A 189 17.82 22.17 -10.55
N ILE A 190 17.15 21.67 -9.50
CA ILE A 190 17.49 22.02 -8.11
C ILE A 190 18.82 21.42 -7.67
N PHE A 191 19.31 20.39 -8.37
CA PHE A 191 20.52 19.65 -8.00
C PHE A 191 21.78 20.13 -8.74
N ASP A 192 21.65 21.15 -9.60
CA ASP A 192 22.75 21.76 -10.34
C ASP A 192 22.90 23.25 -9.98
N ASP A 193 24.01 23.85 -10.40
CA ASP A 193 24.30 25.27 -10.23
C ASP A 193 23.62 26.16 -11.28
N GLY A 194 22.62 25.63 -12.00
CA GLY A 194 21.87 26.32 -13.04
C GLY A 194 22.59 26.45 -14.40
N ASN A 195 23.85 26.02 -14.49
CA ASN A 195 24.70 26.27 -15.67
C ASN A 195 24.81 25.09 -16.65
N LYS A 196 24.22 23.93 -16.33
CA LYS A 196 24.35 22.72 -17.15
C LYS A 196 23.00 22.18 -17.60
N ILE A 197 22.82 22.09 -18.92
CA ILE A 197 21.73 21.31 -19.51
C ILE A 197 22.10 19.82 -19.43
N LEU A 198 21.48 19.10 -18.51
CA LEU A 198 21.69 17.66 -18.35
C LEU A 198 20.79 16.84 -19.28
N SER A 199 21.31 15.69 -19.74
CA SER A 199 20.44 14.64 -20.29
C SER A 199 19.51 14.10 -19.20
N VAL A 200 18.46 13.38 -19.59
CA VAL A 200 17.55 12.77 -18.60
C VAL A 200 18.31 11.80 -17.69
N GLU A 201 19.26 11.05 -18.24
CA GLU A 201 20.12 10.13 -17.51
C GLU A 201 21.01 10.86 -16.51
N GLY A 202 21.64 11.98 -16.91
CA GLY A 202 22.47 12.78 -16.00
C GLY A 202 21.66 13.45 -14.89
N LEU A 203 20.43 13.87 -15.18
CA LEU A 203 19.49 14.39 -14.21
C LEU A 203 19.13 13.30 -13.18
N LEU A 204 18.75 12.11 -13.63
CA LEU A 204 18.40 11.01 -12.72
C LEU A 204 19.58 10.54 -11.87
N ASP A 205 20.79 10.56 -12.43
CA ASP A 205 22.03 10.26 -11.69
C ASP A 205 22.27 11.28 -10.56
N THR A 206 22.11 12.57 -10.86
CA THR A 206 22.28 13.63 -9.85
C THR A 206 21.25 13.51 -8.72
N VAL A 207 19.98 13.23 -9.07
CA VAL A 207 18.93 12.98 -8.06
C VAL A 207 19.26 11.74 -7.22
N HIS A 208 19.85 10.71 -7.84
CA HIS A 208 20.25 9.49 -7.15
C HIS A 208 21.39 9.73 -6.16
N GLN A 209 22.38 10.57 -6.51
CA GLN A 209 23.48 10.93 -5.62
C GLN A 209 22.99 11.62 -4.34
N ASP A 210 22.00 12.53 -4.42
CA ASP A 210 21.36 13.12 -3.22
C ASP A 210 20.67 12.05 -2.37
N PHE A 211 19.97 11.10 -3.02
CA PHE A 211 19.33 9.99 -2.32
C PHE A 211 20.34 9.07 -1.62
N GLU A 212 21.45 8.73 -2.27
CA GLU A 212 22.52 7.94 -1.68
C GLU A 212 23.18 8.66 -0.50
N TYR A 213 23.45 9.97 -0.65
CA TYR A 213 23.94 10.80 0.45
C TYR A 213 23.00 10.72 1.64
N CYS A 214 21.70 10.90 1.42
CA CYS A 214 20.68 10.82 2.46
C CYS A 214 20.68 9.45 3.14
N CYS A 215 20.74 8.36 2.37
CA CYS A 215 20.79 7.00 2.89
C CYS A 215 22.01 6.78 3.79
N LYS A 216 23.19 7.20 3.33
CA LYS A 216 24.47 6.96 4.01
C LYS A 216 24.68 7.86 5.23
N HIS A 217 24.47 9.16 5.07
CA HIS A 217 24.88 10.16 6.05
C HIS A 217 23.75 10.59 7.00
N GLU A 218 22.51 10.63 6.51
CA GLU A 218 21.39 11.18 7.28
C GLU A 218 20.50 10.11 7.90
N LEU A 219 20.17 9.06 7.13
CA LEU A 219 19.29 7.97 7.58
C LEU A 219 20.06 6.80 8.15
N LYS A 220 21.34 6.63 7.78
CA LYS A 220 22.18 5.48 8.14
C LYS A 220 21.49 4.15 7.80
N GLN A 221 20.92 4.06 6.61
CA GLN A 221 20.17 2.90 6.12
C GLN A 221 20.55 2.55 4.69
N THR A 222 20.61 1.24 4.41
CA THR A 222 20.92 0.73 3.07
C THR A 222 19.63 0.45 2.30
N ALA A 223 19.46 1.11 1.15
CA ALA A 223 18.37 0.82 0.22
C ALA A 223 18.66 -0.42 -0.65
N ASN A 224 17.61 -1.13 -1.07
CA ASN A 224 17.76 -2.18 -2.09
C ASN A 224 17.90 -1.57 -3.48
N LEU A 225 17.20 -0.47 -3.74
CA LEU A 225 17.32 0.37 -4.93
C LEU A 225 18.77 0.81 -5.15
N LYS A 226 19.26 0.67 -6.40
CA LYS A 226 20.68 0.87 -6.76
C LYS A 226 20.98 2.08 -7.64
N GLN A 227 19.99 2.58 -8.36
CA GLN A 227 20.13 3.72 -9.28
C GLN A 227 18.75 4.20 -9.69
N PHE A 228 18.59 5.49 -10.00
CA PHE A 228 17.41 5.98 -10.69
C PHE A 228 17.62 5.90 -12.21
N THR A 229 16.74 5.18 -12.90
CA THR A 229 16.76 5.05 -14.37
C THR A 229 15.35 5.22 -14.92
N LYS A 230 15.24 5.53 -16.23
CA LYS A 230 13.95 5.54 -16.93
C LYS A 230 13.20 4.22 -16.78
N ASP A 231 13.91 3.10 -16.84
CA ASP A 231 13.33 1.76 -16.68
C ASP A 231 12.83 1.54 -15.24
N LEU A 232 13.60 1.95 -14.23
CA LEU A 232 13.16 1.84 -12.85
C LEU A 232 11.91 2.69 -12.58
N LEU A 233 11.82 3.86 -13.22
CA LEU A 233 10.70 4.79 -13.10
C LEU A 233 9.57 4.52 -14.11
N HIS A 234 9.68 3.47 -14.93
CA HIS A 234 8.75 3.16 -16.03
C HIS A 234 8.37 4.39 -16.85
N TRP A 235 9.34 5.26 -17.11
CA TRP A 235 9.15 6.58 -17.72
C TRP A 235 9.89 6.68 -19.07
N PRO A 236 9.39 6.00 -20.12
CA PRO A 236 10.08 5.92 -21.40
C PRO A 236 10.04 7.25 -22.17
N ARG A 237 9.03 8.10 -21.93
CA ARG A 237 8.83 9.39 -22.62
C ARG A 237 8.28 10.42 -21.63
N ARG A 238 8.52 11.71 -21.91
CA ARG A 238 8.06 12.81 -21.04
C ARG A 238 6.55 12.88 -20.82
N SER A 239 5.77 12.33 -21.76
CA SER A 239 4.31 12.24 -21.72
C SER A 239 3.77 11.01 -20.98
N SER A 240 4.64 10.10 -20.54
CA SER A 240 4.27 8.94 -19.73
C SER A 240 4.14 9.33 -18.26
N TYR A 241 3.22 8.68 -17.54
CA TYR A 241 3.13 8.79 -16.09
C TYR A 241 4.17 7.89 -15.43
N PRO A 242 5.08 8.43 -14.60
CA PRO A 242 6.14 7.64 -13.96
C PRO A 242 5.60 6.73 -12.84
N TRP A 243 6.23 5.57 -12.69
CA TRP A 243 5.93 4.57 -11.65
C TRP A 243 7.19 3.82 -11.20
N GLY A 244 7.38 3.69 -9.89
CA GLY A 244 8.56 3.06 -9.31
C GLY A 244 8.58 1.53 -9.34
N GLY A 245 9.71 0.95 -9.76
CA GLY A 245 9.99 -0.49 -9.80
C GLY A 245 10.80 -1.04 -8.60
N TRP A 246 10.71 -0.45 -7.41
CA TRP A 246 11.56 -0.79 -6.25
C TRP A 246 10.82 -1.49 -5.10
N LYS A 247 11.51 -2.18 -4.19
CA LYS A 247 10.85 -2.95 -3.11
C LYS A 247 10.03 -2.08 -2.16
N ALA A 248 9.01 -2.65 -1.52
CA ALA A 248 8.13 -1.95 -0.57
C ALA A 248 8.90 -1.20 0.54
N SER A 249 10.02 -1.76 1.00
CA SER A 249 10.90 -1.13 1.99
C SER A 249 11.51 0.18 1.51
N ASP A 250 11.90 0.26 0.24
CA ASP A 250 12.58 1.42 -0.32
C ASP A 250 11.62 2.60 -0.45
N THR A 251 10.31 2.36 -0.66
CA THR A 251 9.28 3.41 -0.62
C THR A 251 9.33 4.20 0.68
N MET A 252 9.56 3.55 1.82
CA MET A 252 9.63 4.25 3.10
C MET A 252 10.92 5.05 3.27
N ILE A 253 12.04 4.59 2.70
CA ILE A 253 13.31 5.31 2.68
C ILE A 253 13.18 6.55 1.78
N LEU A 254 12.60 6.38 0.60
CA LEU A 254 12.35 7.46 -0.36
C LEU A 254 11.38 8.52 0.18
N LEU A 255 10.36 8.15 0.96
CA LEU A 255 9.49 9.14 1.63
C LEU A 255 10.28 10.01 2.62
N ARG A 256 11.19 9.41 3.41
CA ARG A 256 12.05 10.16 4.34
C ARG A 256 13.04 11.05 3.60
N TRP A 257 13.62 10.54 2.51
CA TRP A 257 14.48 11.32 1.63
C TRP A 257 13.74 12.51 1.02
N LEU A 258 12.57 12.29 0.42
CA LEU A 258 11.77 13.36 -0.17
C LEU A 258 11.44 14.42 0.87
N LEU A 259 11.05 14.01 2.09
CA LEU A 259 10.78 14.95 3.17
C LEU A 259 12.02 15.78 3.54
N LYS A 260 13.21 15.18 3.61
CA LYS A 260 14.47 15.91 3.84
C LYS A 260 14.75 16.87 2.68
N LEU A 261 14.72 16.38 1.44
CA LEU A 261 14.95 17.19 0.25
C LEU A 261 14.05 18.42 0.18
N VAL A 262 12.73 18.28 0.40
CA VAL A 262 11.81 19.43 0.32
C VAL A 262 11.97 20.41 1.47
N THR A 263 12.42 19.96 2.66
CA THR A 263 12.53 20.80 3.86
C THR A 263 13.88 21.48 4.01
N THR A 264 14.97 20.86 3.55
CA THR A 264 16.34 21.35 3.74
C THR A 264 17.13 21.48 2.45
N GLY A 265 16.50 21.22 1.30
CA GLY A 265 17.10 21.37 -0.02
C GLY A 265 18.05 20.23 -0.40
N PRO A 266 18.61 20.27 -1.61
CA PRO A 266 19.49 19.22 -2.12
C PRO A 266 20.91 19.34 -1.57
N VAL A 267 21.68 18.28 -1.74
CA VAL A 267 23.14 18.25 -1.65
C VAL A 267 23.69 18.52 -3.03
N LEU A 268 24.34 19.66 -3.20
CA LEU A 268 24.97 20.03 -4.47
C LEU A 268 26.27 19.25 -4.66
N ARG A 269 26.72 19.15 -5.91
CA ARG A 269 28.01 18.54 -6.24
C ARG A 269 29.13 19.25 -5.46
N ASP A 270 30.02 18.46 -4.86
CA ASP A 270 31.15 18.93 -4.06
C ASP A 270 30.79 19.63 -2.72
N ALA A 271 29.50 19.68 -2.35
CA ALA A 271 29.06 20.17 -1.05
C ALA A 271 29.18 19.08 0.04
N SER A 272 29.51 19.49 1.26
CA SER A 272 29.59 18.59 2.43
C SER A 272 28.22 18.27 3.06
N GLY A 273 27.17 19.00 2.67
CA GLY A 273 25.84 18.89 3.25
C GLY A 273 24.75 19.53 2.38
N ARG A 274 23.51 19.47 2.88
CA ARG A 274 22.35 20.10 2.23
C ARG A 274 22.47 21.61 2.25
N THR A 275 21.87 22.27 1.26
CA THR A 275 21.83 23.76 1.16
C THR A 275 21.20 24.44 2.39
N GLY A 276 20.35 23.75 3.14
CA GLY A 276 19.66 24.30 4.31
C GLY A 276 18.46 25.18 3.95
N VAL A 277 18.15 25.32 2.66
CA VAL A 277 17.03 26.12 2.15
C VAL A 277 15.91 25.18 1.72
N SER A 278 14.73 25.32 2.31
CA SER A 278 13.56 24.55 1.88
C SER A 278 13.23 24.83 0.41
N LEU A 279 12.68 23.84 -0.30
CA LEU A 279 12.32 24.05 -1.72
C LEU A 279 11.20 25.08 -1.89
N GLN A 280 10.34 25.25 -0.88
CA GLN A 280 9.36 26.34 -0.86
C GLN A 280 10.05 27.71 -0.88
N ALA A 281 11.06 27.91 -0.04
CA ALA A 281 11.84 29.15 -0.01
C ALA A 281 12.70 29.31 -1.28
N HIS A 282 13.26 28.22 -1.80
CA HIS A 282 14.02 28.23 -3.06
C HIS A 282 13.16 28.73 -4.23
N PHE A 283 11.89 28.32 -4.30
CA PHE A 283 10.94 28.75 -5.33
C PHE A 283 10.09 29.95 -4.92
N ALA A 284 10.58 30.87 -4.07
CA ALA A 284 9.82 32.03 -3.58
C ALA A 284 9.15 32.89 -4.67
N ALA A 285 9.69 32.88 -5.90
CA ALA A 285 9.13 33.61 -7.04
C ALA A 285 8.13 32.80 -7.90
N ASP A 286 8.00 31.48 -7.70
CA ASP A 286 7.14 30.60 -8.49
C ASP A 286 6.06 29.96 -7.60
N ALA A 287 4.86 30.55 -7.63
CA ALA A 287 3.73 30.13 -6.80
C ALA A 287 3.29 28.69 -7.07
N THR A 288 3.36 28.21 -8.32
CA THR A 288 2.99 26.84 -8.68
C THR A 288 4.00 25.85 -8.11
N LYS A 289 5.30 26.12 -8.26
CA LYS A 289 6.35 25.27 -7.67
C LYS A 289 6.29 25.26 -6.14
N GLN A 290 6.03 26.40 -5.50
CA GLN A 290 5.79 26.45 -4.05
C GLN A 290 4.65 25.54 -3.62
N LEU A 291 3.50 25.63 -4.30
CA LEU A 291 2.34 24.81 -3.98
C LEU A 291 2.64 23.32 -4.14
N VAL A 292 3.37 22.94 -5.20
CA VAL A 292 3.81 21.55 -5.39
C VAL A 292 4.78 21.13 -4.28
N CYS A 293 5.75 21.95 -3.89
CA CYS A 293 6.66 21.64 -2.78
C CYS A 293 5.92 21.47 -1.44
N CYS A 294 4.93 22.32 -1.14
CA CYS A 294 4.03 22.15 0.01
C CYS A 294 3.30 20.82 -0.05
N ALA A 295 2.69 20.50 -1.18
CA ALA A 295 1.96 19.25 -1.38
C ALA A 295 2.88 18.02 -1.26
N LEU A 296 4.11 18.07 -1.81
CA LEU A 296 5.07 16.98 -1.66
C LEU A 296 5.48 16.76 -0.19
N GLN A 297 5.71 17.84 0.55
CA GLN A 297 6.01 17.79 1.99
C GLN A 297 4.85 17.19 2.78
N ASP A 298 3.62 17.64 2.55
CA ASP A 298 2.43 17.14 3.23
C ASP A 298 2.17 15.68 2.91
N GLY A 299 2.29 15.29 1.63
CA GLY A 299 2.10 13.91 1.19
C GLY A 299 3.12 12.96 1.80
N ALA A 300 4.41 13.34 1.80
CA ALA A 300 5.46 12.55 2.43
C ALA A 300 5.23 12.43 3.95
N SER A 301 4.92 13.54 4.62
CA SER A 301 4.67 13.60 6.06
C SER A 301 3.45 12.76 6.46
N ALA A 302 2.37 12.82 5.68
CA ALA A 302 1.15 12.06 5.92
C ALA A 302 1.41 10.54 5.89
N LEU A 303 2.06 10.03 4.83
CA LEU A 303 2.37 8.61 4.75
C LEU A 303 3.35 8.15 5.83
N LEU A 304 4.38 8.95 6.13
CA LEU A 304 5.33 8.65 7.20
C LEU A 304 4.64 8.59 8.55
N ARG A 305 3.83 9.60 8.90
CA ARG A 305 3.05 9.65 10.15
C ARG A 305 2.14 8.43 10.27
N MET A 306 1.37 8.13 9.23
CA MET A 306 0.46 6.98 9.21
C MET A 306 1.21 5.70 9.56
N PHE A 307 2.27 5.36 8.80
CA PHE A 307 3.01 4.13 9.05
C PHE A 307 3.80 4.13 10.36
N GLN A 308 4.28 5.29 10.83
CA GLN A 308 4.93 5.37 12.13
C GLN A 308 3.99 5.04 13.27
N ILE A 309 2.75 5.54 13.25
CA ILE A 309 1.73 5.17 14.23
C ILE A 309 1.47 3.67 14.11
N LEU A 310 1.10 3.18 12.92
CA LEU A 310 0.74 1.78 12.68
C LEU A 310 1.80 0.77 13.13
N TYR A 311 3.08 1.14 13.06
CA TYR A 311 4.18 0.25 13.44
C TYR A 311 4.70 0.44 14.86
N LYS A 312 4.30 1.50 15.57
CA LYS A 312 4.69 1.74 16.97
C LYS A 312 3.57 1.44 17.96
N THR A 313 2.34 1.28 17.48
CA THR A 313 1.18 0.92 18.30
C THR A 313 0.87 -0.56 18.23
N ASP A 314 0.10 -1.04 19.21
CA ASP A 314 -0.44 -2.39 19.22
C ASP A 314 -1.59 -2.60 18.20
N VAL A 315 -2.14 -3.81 18.21
CA VAL A 315 -3.32 -4.22 17.42
C VAL A 315 -4.51 -3.27 17.62
N TRP A 316 -4.66 -2.69 18.80
CA TRP A 316 -5.76 -1.80 19.16
C TRP A 316 -5.28 -0.36 19.34
N LEU A 317 -5.62 0.50 18.39
CA LEU A 317 -5.36 1.93 18.46
C LEU A 317 -6.32 2.57 19.47
N ASP A 318 -5.83 3.50 20.29
CA ASP A 318 -6.73 4.42 20.98
C ASP A 318 -7.37 5.41 20.00
N ARG A 319 -8.32 6.22 20.50
CA ARG A 319 -9.08 7.17 19.68
C ARG A 319 -8.18 8.23 19.05
N GLU A 320 -7.15 8.68 19.75
CA GLU A 320 -6.23 9.71 19.27
C GLU A 320 -5.39 9.18 18.11
N ALA A 321 -4.73 8.03 18.30
CA ALA A 321 -3.93 7.36 17.29
C ALA A 321 -4.77 6.98 16.06
N ALA A 322 -5.99 6.47 16.27
CA ALA A 322 -6.90 6.13 15.18
C ALA A 322 -7.34 7.38 14.39
N THR A 323 -7.63 8.49 15.07
CA THR A 323 -7.97 9.76 14.42
C THR A 323 -6.78 10.29 13.62
N ALA A 324 -5.57 10.26 14.21
CA ALA A 324 -4.34 10.69 13.55
C ALA A 324 -4.01 9.88 12.29
N VAL A 325 -4.28 8.56 12.29
CA VAL A 325 -4.12 7.71 11.10
C VAL A 325 -5.16 8.06 10.03
N ALA A 326 -6.44 8.21 10.40
CA ALA A 326 -7.49 8.59 9.46
C ALA A 326 -7.25 9.97 8.83
N ASP A 327 -6.83 10.95 9.62
CA ASP A 327 -6.48 12.28 9.15
C ASP A 327 -5.27 12.26 8.21
N ALA A 328 -4.26 11.43 8.49
CA ALA A 328 -3.10 11.26 7.61
C ALA A 328 -3.50 10.64 6.26
N ILE A 329 -4.39 9.64 6.25
CA ILE A 329 -4.93 9.05 5.02
C ILE A 329 -5.66 10.11 4.19
N ASP A 330 -6.55 10.87 4.82
CA ASP A 330 -7.33 11.92 4.14
C ASP A 330 -6.42 13.04 3.62
N LEU A 331 -5.41 13.46 4.40
CA LEU A 331 -4.44 14.46 3.97
C LEU A 331 -3.68 13.99 2.72
N PHE A 332 -3.15 12.77 2.73
CA PHE A 332 -2.44 12.23 1.57
C PHE A 332 -3.35 12.14 0.34
N ALA A 333 -4.58 11.66 0.50
CA ALA A 333 -5.54 11.56 -0.60
C ALA A 333 -5.83 12.93 -1.23
N ASN A 334 -6.09 13.95 -0.40
CA ASN A 334 -6.34 15.31 -0.87
C ASN A 334 -5.12 15.93 -1.56
N VAL A 335 -3.93 15.74 -0.98
CA VAL A 335 -2.65 16.19 -1.55
C VAL A 335 -2.39 15.54 -2.90
N TYR A 336 -2.61 14.24 -3.02
CA TYR A 336 -2.41 13.53 -4.27
C TYR A 336 -3.35 14.05 -5.36
N CYS A 337 -4.65 14.24 -5.05
CA CYS A 337 -5.60 14.87 -5.96
C CYS A 337 -5.20 16.30 -6.35
N CYS A 338 -4.64 17.07 -5.41
CA CYS A 338 -4.14 18.42 -5.66
C CYS A 338 -2.98 18.39 -6.67
N LEU A 339 -1.99 17.51 -6.46
CA LEU A 339 -0.85 17.34 -7.37
C LEU A 339 -1.32 16.88 -8.76
N ALA A 340 -2.20 15.89 -8.84
CA ALA A 340 -2.80 15.45 -10.11
C ALA A 340 -3.51 16.62 -10.82
N GLY A 341 -4.27 17.43 -10.08
CA GLY A 341 -4.96 18.62 -10.59
C GLY A 341 -4.00 19.67 -11.16
N ILE A 342 -2.97 20.05 -10.39
CA ILE A 342 -1.96 21.05 -10.80
C ILE A 342 -1.25 20.57 -12.07
N PHE A 343 -0.76 19.34 -12.10
CA PHE A 343 0.02 18.83 -13.23
C PHE A 343 -0.82 18.65 -14.50
N HIS A 344 -2.09 18.27 -14.35
CA HIS A 344 -3.01 18.11 -15.47
C HIS A 344 -3.52 19.46 -16.01
N ARG A 345 -3.89 20.40 -15.13
CA ARG A 345 -4.56 21.64 -15.54
C ARG A 345 -3.59 22.77 -15.83
N GLU A 346 -2.56 22.94 -15.00
CA GLU A 346 -1.65 24.09 -15.05
C GLU A 346 -0.35 23.73 -15.77
N VAL A 347 0.37 22.70 -15.29
CA VAL A 347 1.73 22.37 -15.80
C VAL A 347 1.69 21.64 -17.15
N LYS A 348 0.56 21.00 -17.49
CA LYS A 348 0.36 20.20 -18.72
C LYS A 348 1.39 19.07 -18.88
N GLN A 349 1.70 18.38 -17.78
CA GLN A 349 2.63 17.27 -17.76
C GLN A 349 2.03 16.01 -17.12
N SER A 350 2.32 14.85 -17.71
CA SER A 350 1.95 13.55 -17.15
C SER A 350 2.87 13.19 -15.98
N ARG A 351 2.48 13.56 -14.75
CA ARG A 351 3.22 13.22 -13.53
C ARG A 351 2.37 12.38 -12.59
N PHE A 352 1.46 13.01 -11.87
CA PHE A 352 0.60 12.35 -10.88
C PHE A 352 -0.69 11.88 -11.56
N HIS A 353 -0.80 10.58 -11.86
CA HIS A 353 -2.01 10.00 -12.45
C HIS A 353 -2.99 9.57 -11.36
N MET A 354 -4.29 9.66 -11.63
CA MET A 354 -5.29 9.13 -10.70
C MET A 354 -5.28 7.60 -10.78
N GLU A 355 -5.10 6.95 -9.63
CA GLU A 355 -5.02 5.50 -9.50
C GLU A 355 -6.24 4.98 -8.70
N PRO A 356 -7.00 3.97 -9.17
CA PRO A 356 -8.14 3.43 -8.42
C PRO A 356 -7.79 2.94 -7.00
N THR A 357 -6.53 2.54 -6.79
CA THR A 357 -6.01 2.17 -5.47
C THR A 357 -6.03 3.34 -4.47
N LEU A 358 -5.93 4.60 -4.93
CA LEU A 358 -6.09 5.79 -4.09
C LEU A 358 -7.52 5.87 -3.49
N HIS A 359 -8.52 5.46 -4.26
CA HIS A 359 -9.90 5.36 -3.79
C HIS A 359 -10.07 4.24 -2.76
N HIS A 360 -9.44 3.07 -2.98
CA HIS A 360 -9.42 2.00 -1.96
C HIS A 360 -8.71 2.43 -0.67
N PHE A 361 -7.68 3.27 -0.79
CA PHE A 361 -7.00 3.86 0.37
C PHE A 361 -7.93 4.76 1.19
N ALA A 362 -8.77 5.57 0.54
CA ALA A 362 -9.77 6.40 1.24
C ALA A 362 -10.79 5.56 2.06
N HIS A 363 -11.15 4.36 1.59
CA HIS A 363 -12.01 3.45 2.37
C HIS A 363 -11.40 3.01 3.72
N VAL A 364 -10.07 3.06 3.88
CA VAL A 364 -9.41 2.77 5.16
C VAL A 364 -9.77 3.84 6.19
N SER A 365 -9.64 5.12 5.82
CA SER A 365 -10.03 6.26 6.66
C SER A 365 -11.51 6.20 7.02
N GLU A 366 -12.37 6.02 6.01
CA GLU A 366 -13.82 5.92 6.20
C GLU A 366 -14.20 4.85 7.22
N ARG A 367 -13.57 3.68 7.16
CA ARG A 367 -13.83 2.60 8.10
C ARG A 367 -13.38 2.94 9.52
N MET A 368 -12.23 3.58 9.67
CA MET A 368 -11.75 4.01 10.98
C MET A 368 -12.69 5.05 11.59
N ARG A 369 -13.16 6.01 10.76
CA ARG A 369 -14.12 7.04 11.18
C ARG A 369 -15.47 6.45 11.58
N GLU A 370 -15.97 5.42 10.89
CA GLU A 370 -17.17 4.69 11.29
C GLU A 370 -17.06 4.11 12.70
N VAL A 371 -15.94 3.45 13.01
CA VAL A 371 -15.71 2.88 14.35
C VAL A 371 -15.54 3.98 15.40
N LEU A 372 -14.84 5.07 15.07
CA LEU A 372 -14.69 6.21 15.97
C LEU A 372 -16.04 6.87 16.32
N ALA A 373 -16.95 6.94 15.34
CA ALA A 373 -18.27 7.54 15.48
C ALA A 373 -19.20 6.74 16.41
N THR A 374 -18.96 5.45 16.63
CA THR A 374 -19.74 4.66 17.61
C THR A 374 -19.39 4.98 19.06
N GLY A 375 -18.37 5.81 19.30
CA GLY A 375 -17.84 6.06 20.65
C GLY A 375 -16.86 4.99 21.15
N ALA A 376 -16.46 4.03 20.30
CA ALA A 376 -15.51 2.99 20.69
C ALA A 376 -14.18 3.57 21.20
N ASN A 377 -13.70 3.09 22.35
CA ASN A 377 -12.42 3.53 22.93
C ASN A 377 -11.19 2.97 22.20
N LYS A 378 -11.37 1.88 21.47
CA LYS A 378 -10.33 1.20 20.71
C LYS A 378 -10.79 0.93 19.29
N VAL A 379 -9.87 1.12 18.34
CA VAL A 379 -10.09 0.86 16.91
C VAL A 379 -9.06 -0.17 16.45
N LEU A 380 -9.50 -1.20 15.74
CA LEU A 380 -8.59 -2.21 15.19
C LEU A 380 -7.63 -1.55 14.20
N SER A 381 -6.33 -1.73 14.42
CA SER A 381 -5.28 -1.17 13.58
C SER A 381 -5.33 -1.75 12.16
N PRO A 382 -5.32 -0.91 11.10
CA PRO A 382 -5.13 -1.38 9.73
C PRO A 382 -3.85 -2.21 9.53
N ALA A 383 -2.86 -2.08 10.42
CA ALA A 383 -1.62 -2.86 10.39
C ALA A 383 -1.87 -4.37 10.44
N CYS A 384 -2.97 -4.83 11.08
CA CYS A 384 -3.35 -6.24 11.12
C CYS A 384 -3.55 -6.85 9.72
N PHE A 385 -3.86 -6.01 8.73
CA PHE A 385 -4.14 -6.41 7.36
C PHE A 385 -2.96 -6.23 6.40
N LEU A 386 -1.80 -5.81 6.90
CA LEU A 386 -0.57 -5.77 6.10
C LEU A 386 -0.15 -7.18 5.68
N CYS A 387 0.31 -7.31 4.43
CA CYS A 387 0.81 -8.58 3.89
C CYS A 387 2.33 -8.74 3.92
N GLU A 388 3.10 -7.88 4.60
CA GLU A 388 4.57 -7.98 4.65
C GLU A 388 5.06 -9.38 5.10
N GLN A 389 4.50 -9.90 6.19
CA GLN A 389 4.77 -11.27 6.65
C GLN A 389 4.20 -12.35 5.74
N SER A 390 3.05 -12.08 5.12
CA SER A 390 2.44 -13.03 4.18
C SER A 390 3.29 -13.16 2.91
N GLU A 391 3.92 -12.07 2.45
CA GLU A 391 4.81 -12.08 1.30
C GLU A 391 6.14 -12.77 1.62
N ASP A 392 6.73 -12.53 2.80
CA ASP A 392 7.89 -13.31 3.26
C ASP A 392 7.56 -14.81 3.33
N PHE A 393 6.40 -15.16 3.91
CA PHE A 393 5.92 -16.54 3.97
C PHE A 393 5.78 -17.17 2.58
N VAL A 394 5.03 -16.53 1.68
CA VAL A 394 4.84 -16.99 0.30
C VAL A 394 6.18 -17.11 -0.43
N GLY A 395 7.10 -16.16 -0.22
CA GLY A 395 8.45 -16.20 -0.78
C GLY A 395 9.29 -17.38 -0.27
N ARG A 396 9.19 -17.70 1.02
CA ARG A 396 9.81 -18.89 1.64
C ARG A 396 9.22 -20.18 1.09
N ILE A 397 7.90 -20.31 1.06
CA ILE A 397 7.22 -21.49 0.49
C ILE A 397 7.55 -21.65 -1.00
N SER A 398 7.56 -20.56 -1.77
CA SER A 398 7.91 -20.58 -3.18
C SER A 398 9.36 -21.04 -3.43
N ARG A 399 10.30 -20.66 -2.56
CA ARG A 399 11.67 -21.17 -2.59
C ARG A 399 11.75 -22.67 -2.31
N LEU A 400 10.95 -23.18 -1.37
CA LEU A 400 10.86 -24.62 -1.10
C LEU A 400 10.29 -25.37 -2.30
N ALA A 401 9.20 -24.86 -2.88
CA ALA A 401 8.51 -25.46 -4.02
C ALA A 401 9.41 -25.56 -5.27
N ARG A 402 10.24 -24.55 -5.54
CA ARG A 402 11.22 -24.60 -6.66
C ARG A 402 12.28 -25.69 -6.52
N ARG A 403 12.43 -26.30 -5.34
CA ARG A 403 13.36 -27.41 -5.09
C ARG A 403 12.67 -28.77 -5.14
N CYS A 404 11.38 -28.82 -5.46
CA CYS A 404 10.59 -30.04 -5.55
C CYS A 404 10.35 -30.41 -7.03
N ALA A 405 10.27 -31.71 -7.32
CA ALA A 405 9.91 -32.16 -8.66
C ALA A 405 8.48 -31.71 -9.02
N ALA A 406 8.26 -31.30 -10.27
CA ALA A 406 6.97 -30.73 -10.69
C ALA A 406 5.77 -31.67 -10.42
N ARG A 407 5.95 -32.98 -10.61
CA ARG A 407 4.92 -34.01 -10.39
C ARG A 407 4.47 -34.13 -8.93
N THR A 408 5.38 -33.88 -7.99
CA THR A 408 5.13 -34.04 -6.54
C THR A 408 5.22 -32.71 -5.80
N CYS A 409 5.16 -31.59 -6.54
CA CYS A 409 5.44 -30.26 -6.01
C CYS A 409 4.54 -29.91 -4.82
N GLY A 410 3.23 -30.14 -4.92
CA GLY A 410 2.31 -29.87 -3.81
C GLY A 410 2.67 -30.64 -2.53
N GLN A 411 2.68 -31.97 -2.62
CA GLN A 411 2.98 -32.86 -1.48
C GLN A 411 4.38 -32.63 -0.89
N ARG A 412 5.42 -32.56 -1.73
CA ARG A 412 6.81 -32.39 -1.24
C ARG A 412 7.04 -31.00 -0.66
N THR A 413 6.35 -29.97 -1.17
CA THR A 413 6.41 -28.63 -0.56
C THR A 413 5.80 -28.66 0.83
N LEU A 414 4.62 -29.28 1.01
CA LEU A 414 3.97 -29.41 2.31
C LEU A 414 4.84 -30.19 3.30
N GLN A 415 5.39 -31.35 2.91
CA GLN A 415 6.29 -32.13 3.77
C GLN A 415 7.53 -31.32 4.21
N ARG A 416 8.17 -30.60 3.28
CA ARG A 416 9.33 -29.76 3.59
C ARG A 416 8.96 -28.55 4.44
N TYR A 417 7.78 -27.99 4.24
CA TYR A 417 7.23 -26.94 5.08
C TYR A 417 7.04 -27.43 6.52
N LEU A 418 6.42 -28.60 6.73
CA LEU A 418 6.21 -29.15 8.07
C LEU A 418 7.53 -29.40 8.81
N ILE A 419 8.55 -29.92 8.13
CA ILE A 419 9.90 -30.04 8.70
C ILE A 419 10.44 -28.67 9.11
N LYS A 420 10.27 -27.64 8.27
CA LYS A 420 10.72 -26.28 8.59
C LYS A 420 9.97 -25.65 9.75
N VAL A 421 8.66 -25.86 9.85
CA VAL A 421 7.86 -25.38 10.98
C VAL A 421 8.34 -26.04 12.27
N CYS A 422 8.54 -27.36 12.30
CA CYS A 422 9.04 -28.08 13.47
C CYS A 422 10.37 -27.49 13.96
N LEU A 423 11.35 -27.34 13.06
CA LEU A 423 12.66 -26.78 13.39
C LEU A 423 12.61 -25.32 13.86
N GLU A 424 11.68 -24.51 13.36
CA GLU A 424 11.52 -23.13 13.80
C GLU A 424 10.75 -23.04 15.12
N TRP A 425 9.84 -23.97 15.38
CA TRP A 425 9.12 -24.08 16.65
C TRP A 425 10.04 -24.53 17.79
N GLU A 426 10.96 -25.46 17.53
CA GLU A 426 11.98 -25.89 18.51
C GLU A 426 13.00 -24.79 18.88
N ARG A 427 13.14 -23.77 18.04
CA ARG A 427 14.04 -22.63 18.25
C ARG A 427 13.40 -21.46 18.99
N ALA A 428 12.07 -21.38 18.96
CA ALA A 428 11.28 -20.31 19.57
C ALA A 428 10.99 -20.66 21.02
#